data_AF-A0A7K5D7D0-F1
#
_entry.id   AF-A0A7K5D7D0-F1
#
_cell.length_a   1.000
_cell.length_b   1.000
_cell.length_c   1.000
_cell.angle_alpha   90.00
_cell.angle_beta   90.00
_cell.angle_gamma   90.00
#
_symmetry.space_group_name_H-M   'P 1'
#
loop_
_entity.id
_entity.type
_entity.pdbx_description
1 polymer ?
#
loop_
_entity_poly.entity_id
_entity_poly.type
_entity_poly.pdbx_seq_one_letter_code
_entity_poly.pdbx_strand_id
1 'polypeptide(L)'
;MDTLPIYHGRITREAGEKLLLEAGVDGSYLLRDSETIPGAYCLCVLHQGYVYTYRVSQTETGSWSAETAPGVQRRLFRKVHNLISAFQKPNQGIVTPLQHPVINHVKAKYSPGTGGVEGASSAAEQSP
;
A
#
# COMPACT_ATOMS: atom_id res chain seq x y z
N MET A 1 0.41 -2.89 15.90
CA MET A 1 0.16 -3.64 14.64
C MET A 1 0.60 -2.73 13.52
N ASP A 2 1.62 -3.14 12.76
CA ASP A 2 2.25 -2.34 11.70
C ASP A 2 1.21 -1.88 10.66
N THR A 3 0.69 -0.67 10.80
CA THR A 3 -0.17 -0.03 9.82
C THR A 3 0.68 0.34 8.61
N LEU A 4 0.69 -0.54 7.60
CA LEU A 4 1.32 -0.23 6.32
C LEU A 4 0.64 1.00 5.71
N PRO A 5 1.38 2.05 5.33
CA PRO A 5 0.78 3.29 4.83
C PRO A 5 0.17 3.09 3.42
N ILE A 6 0.62 2.06 2.71
CA ILE A 6 0.07 1.58 1.43
C ILE A 6 -1.23 0.78 1.58
N TYR A 7 -1.70 0.50 2.81
CA TYR A 7 -2.86 -0.34 3.03
C TYR A 7 -4.13 0.49 3.08
N HIS A 8 -4.97 0.31 2.06
CA HIS A 8 -6.22 1.06 1.87
C HIS A 8 -7.42 0.40 2.54
N GLY A 9 -7.28 -0.81 3.10
CA GLY A 9 -8.40 -1.54 3.69
C GLY A 9 -9.26 -2.22 2.63
N ARG A 10 -10.56 -2.35 2.94
CA ARG A 10 -11.56 -2.94 2.05
C ARG A 10 -12.08 -1.94 1.02
N ILE A 11 -11.20 -1.54 0.09
CA ILE A 11 -11.60 -0.81 -1.12
C ILE A 11 -11.90 -1.80 -2.26
N THR A 12 -12.80 -1.42 -3.16
CA THR A 12 -13.10 -2.25 -4.34
C THR A 12 -11.90 -2.27 -5.30
N ARG A 13 -11.87 -3.27 -6.19
CA ARG A 13 -10.88 -3.33 -7.27
C ARG A 13 -10.86 -2.04 -8.10
N GLU A 14 -12.02 -1.54 -8.49
CA GLU A 14 -12.15 -0.34 -9.34
C GLU A 14 -11.62 0.91 -8.63
N ALA A 15 -11.86 1.03 -7.31
CA ALA A 15 -11.32 2.12 -6.52
C ALA A 15 -9.78 2.05 -6.44
N GLY A 16 -9.21 0.86 -6.27
CA GLY A 16 -7.76 0.65 -6.27
C GLY A 16 -7.13 0.94 -7.64
N GLU A 17 -7.77 0.50 -8.72
CA GLU A 17 -7.35 0.78 -10.09
C GLU A 17 -7.34 2.28 -10.36
N LYS A 18 -8.40 3.00 -9.97
CA LYS A 18 -8.48 4.44 -10.12
C LYS A 18 -7.33 5.16 -9.41
N LEU A 19 -7.05 4.82 -8.15
CA LEU A 19 -5.95 5.43 -7.38
C LEU A 19 -4.58 5.22 -8.05
N LEU A 20 -4.35 4.03 -8.61
CA LEU A 20 -3.12 3.73 -9.33
C LEU A 20 -3.04 4.51 -10.64
N LEU A 21 -4.12 4.55 -11.40
CA LEU A 21 -4.20 5.31 -12.66
C LEU A 21 -4.07 6.82 -12.44
N GLU A 22 -4.62 7.35 -11.34
CA GLU A 22 -4.46 8.76 -10.92
C GLU A 22 -3.00 9.07 -10.55
N ALA A 23 -2.27 8.11 -9.95
CA ALA A 23 -0.84 8.25 -9.73
C ALA A 23 -0.07 8.31 -11.06
N GLY A 24 -0.48 7.51 -12.06
CA GLY A 24 0.00 7.61 -13.44
C GLY A 24 1.49 7.25 -13.64
N VAL A 25 2.13 6.65 -12.63
CA VAL A 25 3.56 6.30 -12.67
C VAL A 25 3.74 4.79 -12.61
N ASP A 26 4.55 4.23 -13.50
CA ASP A 26 4.89 2.81 -13.50
C ASP A 26 5.59 2.38 -12.21
N GLY A 27 5.20 1.23 -11.67
CA GLY A 27 5.65 0.79 -10.35
C GLY A 27 4.93 1.46 -9.19
N SER A 28 3.86 2.24 -9.46
CA SER A 28 2.90 2.63 -8.44
C SER A 28 2.20 1.40 -7.86
N TYR A 29 2.03 1.36 -6.55
CA TYR A 29 1.45 0.19 -5.91
C TYR A 29 0.65 0.52 -4.64
N LEU A 30 -0.31 -0.35 -4.33
CA LEU A 30 -1.10 -0.31 -3.11
C LEU A 30 -1.52 -1.70 -2.64
N LEU A 31 -1.91 -1.79 -1.37
CA LEU A 31 -2.42 -3.01 -0.76
C LEU A 31 -3.88 -2.81 -0.34
N ARG A 32 -4.75 -3.76 -0.68
CA ARG A 32 -6.17 -3.78 -0.27
C ARG A 32 -6.58 -5.16 0.21
N ASP A 33 -7.73 -5.25 0.87
CA ASP A 33 -8.33 -6.55 1.20
C ASP A 33 -8.82 -7.25 -0.06
N SER A 34 -8.74 -8.58 -0.07
CA SER A 34 -9.38 -9.39 -1.09
C SER A 34 -10.88 -9.39 -0.87
N GLU A 35 -11.64 -9.05 -1.91
CA GLU A 35 -13.11 -9.09 -1.90
C GLU A 35 -13.65 -10.53 -1.95
N THR A 36 -12.83 -11.48 -2.40
CA THR A 36 -13.23 -12.88 -2.63
C THR A 36 -12.74 -13.84 -1.56
N ILE A 37 -11.58 -13.56 -0.94
CA ILE A 37 -10.95 -14.48 0.02
C ILE A 37 -10.72 -13.77 1.35
N PRO A 38 -11.46 -14.12 2.41
CA PRO A 38 -11.25 -13.58 3.74
C PRO A 38 -9.81 -13.82 4.22
N GLY A 39 -9.17 -12.79 4.77
CA GLY A 39 -7.80 -12.87 5.29
C GLY A 39 -6.69 -12.83 4.21
N ALA A 40 -7.05 -12.79 2.92
CA ALA A 40 -6.11 -12.49 1.85
C ALA A 40 -6.11 -11.00 1.52
N TYR A 41 -4.95 -10.51 1.09
CA TYR A 41 -4.76 -9.19 0.54
C TYR A 41 -4.56 -9.25 -0.97
N CYS A 42 -4.77 -8.13 -1.62
CA CYS A 42 -4.48 -7.90 -3.03
C CYS A 42 -3.44 -6.79 -3.13
N LEU A 43 -2.26 -7.12 -3.64
CA LEU A 43 -1.21 -6.18 -4.01
C LEU A 43 -1.45 -5.75 -5.46
N CYS A 44 -1.85 -4.49 -5.65
CA CYS A 44 -2.11 -3.93 -6.97
C CYS A 44 -0.90 -3.08 -7.41
N VAL A 45 -0.43 -3.26 -8.64
CA VAL A 45 0.74 -2.59 -9.21
C VAL A 45 0.40 -2.05 -10.59
N LEU A 46 0.68 -0.77 -10.85
CA LEU A 46 0.53 -0.16 -12.16
C LEU A 46 1.77 -0.43 -13.02
N HIS A 47 1.55 -0.91 -14.24
CA HIS A 47 2.58 -0.99 -15.26
C HIS A 47 2.00 -0.83 -16.66
N GLN A 48 2.57 0.09 -17.45
CA GLN A 48 2.18 0.38 -18.84
C GLN A 48 0.67 0.64 -19.00
N GLY A 49 0.06 1.34 -18.04
CA GLY A 49 -1.38 1.64 -18.04
C GLY A 49 -2.29 0.48 -17.62
N TYR A 50 -1.72 -0.68 -17.26
CA TYR A 50 -2.46 -1.83 -16.75
C TYR A 50 -2.21 -2.04 -15.26
N VAL A 51 -3.26 -2.40 -14.53
CA VAL A 51 -3.16 -2.71 -13.10
C VAL A 51 -3.06 -4.23 -12.91
N TYR A 52 -1.90 -4.67 -12.45
CA TYR A 52 -1.62 -6.06 -12.14
C TYR A 52 -1.96 -6.33 -10.67
N THR A 53 -2.78 -7.34 -10.43
CA THR A 53 -3.19 -7.72 -9.07
C THR A 53 -2.56 -9.05 -8.67
N TYR A 54 -1.77 -9.03 -7.60
CA TYR A 54 -1.15 -10.21 -7.00
C TYR A 54 -1.85 -10.53 -5.68
N ARG A 55 -2.32 -11.77 -5.54
CA ARG A 55 -2.97 -12.20 -4.30
C ARG A 55 -1.90 -12.51 -3.25
N VAL A 56 -2.02 -11.92 -2.07
CA VAL A 56 -1.10 -12.14 -0.95
C VAL A 56 -1.88 -12.80 0.17
N SER A 57 -1.50 -14.00 0.58
CA SER A 57 -2.18 -14.73 1.64
C SER A 57 -1.20 -15.33 2.63
N GLN A 58 -1.69 -15.56 3.85
CA GLN A 58 -0.96 -16.31 4.85
C GLN A 58 -1.15 -17.80 4.61
N THR A 59 -0.07 -18.56 4.65
CA THR A 59 -0.06 -20.01 4.62
C THR A 59 -0.47 -20.57 5.98
N GLU A 60 -0.84 -21.85 6.01
CA GLU A 60 -1.19 -22.58 7.24
C GLU A 60 -0.07 -22.54 8.30
N THR A 61 1.19 -22.45 7.85
CA THR A 61 2.38 -22.30 8.70
C THR A 61 2.60 -20.87 9.22
N GLY A 62 1.67 -19.93 8.97
CA GLY A 62 1.76 -18.53 9.40
C GLY A 62 2.67 -17.65 8.54
N SER A 63 3.22 -18.16 7.43
CA SER A 63 4.08 -17.40 6.53
C SER A 63 3.27 -16.69 5.44
N TRP A 64 3.71 -15.53 5.00
CA TRP A 64 3.11 -14.75 3.91
C TRP A 64 3.67 -15.19 2.57
N SER A 65 2.80 -15.33 1.58
CA SER A 65 3.17 -15.64 0.21
C SER A 65 2.32 -14.85 -0.78
N ALA A 66 2.88 -14.55 -1.95
CA ALA A 66 2.14 -13.97 -3.06
C ALA A 66 1.94 -15.01 -4.17
N GLU A 67 0.80 -14.95 -4.82
CA GLU A 67 0.49 -15.69 -6.04
C GLU A 67 1.14 -14.98 -7.22
N THR A 68 2.24 -15.55 -7.70
CA THR A 68 3.02 -15.07 -8.84
C THR A 68 2.64 -15.84 -10.12
N ALA A 69 3.15 -15.40 -11.26
CA ALA A 69 2.91 -16.07 -12.54
C ALA A 69 3.29 -17.58 -12.50
N PRO A 70 2.63 -18.43 -13.30
CA PRO A 70 2.97 -19.86 -13.40
C PRO A 70 4.46 -20.05 -13.71
N GLY A 71 5.12 -20.93 -12.96
CA GLY A 71 6.56 -21.20 -13.10
C GLY A 71 7.48 -20.32 -12.24
N VAL A 72 6.95 -19.27 -11.59
CA VAL A 72 7.71 -18.51 -10.59
C VAL A 72 7.67 -19.23 -9.24
N GLN A 73 8.83 -19.43 -8.62
CA GLN A 73 8.92 -20.09 -7.33
C GLN A 73 8.26 -19.23 -6.24
N ARG A 74 7.22 -19.76 -5.60
CA ARG A 74 6.54 -19.09 -4.49
C ARG A 74 7.49 -18.89 -3.32
N ARG A 75 7.58 -17.66 -2.81
CA ARG A 75 8.43 -17.31 -1.66
C ARG A 75 7.60 -17.13 -0.41
N LEU A 76 8.16 -17.56 0.71
CA LEU A 76 7.55 -17.47 2.04
C LEU A 76 8.26 -16.41 2.87
N PHE A 77 7.47 -15.52 3.46
CA PHE A 77 7.97 -14.39 4.26
C PHE A 77 7.32 -14.40 5.65
N ARG A 78 8.06 -14.12 6.71
CA ARG A 78 7.49 -14.09 8.08
C ARG A 78 6.52 -12.93 8.30
N LYS A 79 6.72 -11.82 7.61
CA LYS A 79 5.91 -10.59 7.72
C LYS A 79 5.56 -10.09 6.33
N VAL A 80 4.35 -9.55 6.17
CA VAL A 80 3.90 -8.91 4.92
C VAL A 80 4.83 -7.77 4.50
N HIS A 81 5.37 -7.00 5.45
CA HIS A 81 6.37 -5.96 5.18
C HIS A 81 7.58 -6.51 4.40
N ASN A 82 8.11 -7.67 4.81
CA ASN A 82 9.28 -8.26 4.15
C ASN A 82 8.97 -8.74 2.73
N LEU A 83 7.72 -9.17 2.48
CA LEU A 83 7.25 -9.51 1.15
C LEU A 83 7.22 -8.28 0.25
N ILE A 84 6.72 -7.14 0.76
CA ILE A 84 6.75 -5.86 0.02
C ILE A 84 8.20 -5.42 -0.25
N SER A 85 9.07 -5.43 0.75
CA SER A 85 10.49 -5.07 0.56
C SER A 85 11.22 -6.00 -0.41
N ALA A 86 10.82 -7.28 -0.50
CA ALA A 86 11.38 -8.18 -1.50
C ALA A 86 10.99 -7.74 -2.91
N PHE A 87 9.71 -7.42 -3.14
CA PHE A 87 9.19 -6.98 -4.44
C PHE A 87 9.63 -5.58 -4.87
N GLN A 88 10.26 -4.78 -4.00
CA GLN A 88 10.95 -3.56 -4.38
C GLN A 88 12.22 -3.83 -5.20
N LYS A 89 12.77 -5.05 -5.13
CA LYS A 89 13.96 -5.43 -5.89
C LYS A 89 13.58 -5.87 -7.31
N PRO A 90 14.47 -5.72 -8.30
CA PRO A 90 14.24 -6.24 -9.64
C PRO A 90 14.23 -7.78 -9.66
N ASN A 91 13.62 -8.36 -10.71
CA ASN A 91 13.60 -9.80 -11.00
C ASN A 91 12.99 -10.69 -9.90
N GLN A 92 11.87 -10.26 -9.33
CA GLN A 92 11.20 -10.98 -8.22
C GLN A 92 9.92 -11.71 -8.64
N GLY A 93 9.68 -11.85 -9.94
CA GLY A 93 8.50 -12.56 -10.47
C GLY A 93 7.21 -11.74 -10.51
N ILE A 94 7.32 -10.41 -10.40
CA ILE A 94 6.24 -9.46 -10.66
C ILE A 94 6.60 -8.60 -11.88
N VAL A 95 5.60 -7.94 -12.46
CA VAL A 95 5.70 -7.22 -13.73
C VAL A 95 6.73 -6.08 -13.70
N THR A 96 6.80 -5.35 -12.59
CA THR A 96 7.72 -4.24 -12.36
C THR A 96 8.02 -4.15 -10.87
N PRO A 97 9.23 -3.75 -10.44
CA PRO A 97 9.52 -3.55 -9.02
C PRO A 97 8.60 -2.49 -8.40
N LEU A 98 8.29 -2.68 -7.12
CA LEU A 98 7.51 -1.72 -6.35
C LEU A 98 8.36 -0.46 -6.09
N GLN A 99 7.94 0.68 -6.63
CA GLN A 99 8.74 1.92 -6.57
C GLN A 99 7.96 3.05 -5.89
N HIS A 100 6.70 3.25 -6.27
CA HIS A 100 5.92 4.42 -5.85
C HIS A 100 4.75 3.99 -4.94
N PRO A 101 4.90 4.04 -3.62
CA PRO A 101 3.83 3.64 -2.71
C PRO A 101 2.68 4.65 -2.76
N VAL A 102 1.48 4.18 -3.11
CA VAL A 102 0.26 5.01 -3.07
C VAL A 102 -0.30 4.97 -1.65
N ILE A 103 -0.10 6.07 -0.93
CA ILE A 103 -0.41 6.16 0.51
C ILE A 103 -1.90 6.42 0.72
N ASN A 104 -2.49 5.72 1.69
CA ASN A 104 -3.84 6.04 2.14
C ASN A 104 -3.81 7.28 3.06
N HIS A 105 -4.12 8.44 2.49
CA HIS A 105 -4.14 9.72 3.20
C HIS A 105 -5.19 9.80 4.33
N VAL A 106 -6.21 8.94 4.33
CA VAL A 106 -7.20 8.85 5.42
C VAL A 106 -6.56 8.25 6.68
N LYS A 107 -5.63 7.30 6.52
CA LYS A 107 -4.83 6.74 7.64
C LYS A 107 -3.60 7.59 7.98
N ALA A 108 -3.01 8.30 7.02
CA ALA A 108 -1.88 9.19 7.28
C ALA A 108 -2.23 10.37 8.22
N LYS A 109 -3.51 10.79 8.24
CA LYS A 109 -4.01 11.83 9.17
C LYS A 109 -4.22 11.33 10.61
N TYR A 110 -4.14 10.02 10.86
CA TYR A 110 -4.28 9.42 12.19
C TYR A 110 -2.96 8.87 12.75
N SER A 111 -1.82 9.45 12.35
CA SER A 111 -0.56 9.25 13.10
C SER A 111 -0.69 10.01 14.43
N PRO A 112 -0.73 9.34 15.60
CA PRO A 112 -0.68 10.08 16.86
C PRO A 112 0.74 10.59 17.04
N GLY A 113 0.93 11.89 16.81
CA GLY A 113 2.08 12.66 17.27
C GLY A 113 3.00 13.16 16.16
N THR A 114 2.87 14.45 15.84
CA THR A 114 3.89 15.43 16.23
C THR A 114 3.19 16.78 16.43
N GLY A 115 3.31 17.35 17.63
CA GLY A 115 2.87 18.71 17.90
C GLY A 115 3.64 19.74 17.07
N GLY A 116 2.95 20.81 16.69
CA GLY A 116 3.51 22.01 16.09
C GLY A 116 2.70 23.19 16.58
N VAL A 117 3.29 23.95 17.49
CA VAL A 117 2.79 25.19 18.08
C VAL A 117 2.58 26.25 16.99
N GLU A 118 1.38 26.86 16.94
CA GLU A 118 1.21 28.16 16.29
C GLU A 118 0.98 29.21 17.37
N GLY A 119 2.08 29.87 17.75
CA GLY A 119 2.06 31.16 18.40
C GLY A 119 2.48 32.24 17.40
N ALA A 120 1.63 33.27 17.25
CA ALA A 120 1.94 34.67 16.92
C ALA A 120 0.59 35.38 16.69
N SER A 121 0.01 36.04 17.70
CA SER A 121 0.25 37.45 18.07
C SER A 121 -0.08 38.45 16.96
N SER A 122 -1.21 39.15 17.12
CA SER A 122 -1.30 40.61 17.31
C SER A 122 -2.53 41.21 16.61
N ALA A 123 -3.39 41.88 17.36
CA ALA A 123 -3.79 43.26 17.07
C ALA A 123 -4.67 43.78 18.21
N ALA A 124 -4.30 44.95 18.70
CA ALA A 124 -4.89 45.66 19.81
C ALA A 124 -6.27 46.23 19.46
N GLU A 125 -7.16 46.31 20.44
CA GLU A 125 -8.27 47.26 20.42
C GLU A 125 -8.24 48.04 21.74
N GLN A 126 -7.88 49.32 21.61
CA GLN A 126 -7.91 50.31 22.69
C GLN A 126 -9.32 50.88 22.78
N SER A 127 -9.87 50.89 24.00
CA SER A 127 -10.98 51.76 24.42
C SER A 127 -10.68 53.23 24.12
N PRO A 128 -11.73 54.04 24.03
CA PRO A 128 -12.07 54.83 25.22
C PRO A 128 -13.45 54.53 25.81
#